data_AF-A0A0D1VY61-F1
#
_entry.id   AF-A0A0D1VY61-F1
#
_cell.length_a   1.000
_cell.length_b   1.000
_cell.length_c   1.000
_cell.angle_alpha   90.00
_cell.angle_beta   90.00
_cell.angle_gamma   90.00
#
_symmetry.space_group_name_H-M   'P 1'
#
loop_
_entity.id
_entity.type
_entity.pdbx_description
1 polymer ?
#
loop_
_entity_poly.entity_id
_entity_poly.type
_entity_poly.pdbx_seq_one_letter_code
_entity_poly.pdbx_strand_id
1 'polypeptide(L)'
;MTLDKFAYWCKSMILQSYPGGTSNADTRQAIGKPYFEYWVSLLPQKYVHRVHLPNGGAEDIPTPPVTKEYPCQQPLYNTENPVSLSSSGPLTPAPLGFVVLARSGDKSSDANAGFFVRHDDDWDWLRSLLSLDKIKELLSRDYVGKPIDRFQNPEIRAVHFLFRDHLDRGYNACGKLDSLGKNICEYMRVSYQILRTWADIDIGVNSMPADGMCSMGTQYRGPYH
;
A
#
# COMPACT_ATOMS: atom_id res chain seq x y z
N MET A 1 -27.81 -19.00 16.22
CA MET A 1 -26.51 -18.30 16.11
C MET A 1 -26.69 -16.91 16.70
N THR A 2 -25.88 -16.48 17.66
CA THR A 2 -25.99 -15.11 18.21
C THR A 2 -25.53 -14.09 17.17
N LEU A 3 -26.04 -12.86 17.21
CA LEU A 3 -25.67 -11.78 16.29
C LEU A 3 -24.14 -11.57 16.26
N ASP A 4 -23.49 -11.65 17.42
CA ASP A 4 -22.03 -11.52 17.54
C ASP A 4 -21.27 -12.63 16.80
N LYS A 5 -21.76 -13.87 16.86
CA LYS A 5 -21.15 -15.00 16.14
C LYS A 5 -21.30 -14.84 14.64
N PHE A 6 -22.46 -14.38 14.17
CA PHE A 6 -22.67 -14.13 12.73
C PHE A 6 -21.79 -12.98 12.22
N ALA A 7 -21.76 -11.86 12.93
CA ALA A 7 -20.93 -10.71 12.58
C ALA A 7 -19.43 -11.04 12.55
N TYR A 8 -18.96 -11.88 13.48
CA TYR A 8 -17.59 -12.39 13.47
C TYR A 8 -17.29 -13.20 12.20
N TRP A 9 -18.17 -14.11 11.80
CA TRP A 9 -18.02 -14.89 10.56
C TRP A 9 -17.95 -13.99 9.33
N CYS A 10 -18.85 -13.02 9.19
CA CYS A 10 -18.83 -12.06 8.08
C CYS A 10 -17.50 -11.28 8.02
N LYS A 11 -16.99 -10.82 9.18
CA LYS A 11 -15.70 -10.12 9.23
C LYS A 11 -14.51 -11.04 8.94
N SER A 12 -14.56 -12.31 9.35
CA SER A 12 -13.46 -13.25 9.16
C SER A 12 -13.15 -13.54 7.68
N MET A 13 -14.11 -13.33 6.78
CA MET A 13 -13.95 -13.53 5.34
C MET A 13 -13.32 -12.32 4.63
N ILE A 14 -13.11 -11.18 5.30
CA ILE A 14 -12.60 -9.96 4.66
C ILE A 14 -11.22 -10.16 4.01
N LEU A 15 -10.39 -11.05 4.55
CA LEU A 15 -9.08 -11.38 4.00
C LEU A 15 -9.15 -12.18 2.67
N GLN A 16 -10.31 -12.73 2.33
CA GLN A 16 -10.59 -13.39 1.06
C GLN A 16 -11.39 -12.49 0.10
N SER A 17 -11.62 -11.22 0.48
CA SER A 17 -12.37 -10.28 -0.34
C SER A 17 -11.50 -9.64 -1.43
N TYR A 18 -12.06 -8.64 -2.11
CA TYR A 18 -11.39 -7.91 -3.18
C TYR A 18 -10.17 -7.11 -2.65
N PRO A 19 -9.16 -6.86 -3.50
CA PRO A 19 -8.01 -6.02 -3.14
C PRO A 19 -8.46 -4.65 -2.61
N GLY A 20 -7.86 -4.20 -1.52
CA GLY A 20 -8.23 -2.92 -0.89
C GLY A 20 -9.50 -2.94 -0.05
N GLY A 21 -10.16 -4.09 0.10
CA GLY A 21 -11.31 -4.26 0.98
C GLY A 21 -11.03 -3.82 2.41
N THR A 22 -11.61 -2.68 2.80
CA THR A 22 -11.52 -2.11 4.14
C THR A 22 -12.93 -1.89 4.67
N SER A 23 -13.31 -2.69 5.67
CA SER A 23 -14.59 -2.48 6.36
C SER A 23 -14.43 -1.39 7.40
N ASN A 24 -15.39 -0.48 7.52
CA ASN A 24 -15.40 0.44 8.65
C ASN A 24 -15.45 -0.36 9.95
N ALA A 25 -14.40 -0.25 10.74
CA ALA A 25 -14.25 -0.97 12.00
C ALA A 25 -14.96 -0.26 13.17
N ASP A 26 -15.34 1.00 12.99
CA ASP A 26 -15.91 1.81 14.04
C ASP A 26 -17.39 1.50 14.23
N THR A 27 -17.69 0.67 15.22
CA THR A 27 -19.05 0.36 15.64
C THR A 27 -19.56 1.31 16.74
N ARG A 28 -18.85 2.42 17.05
CA ARG A 28 -19.21 3.30 18.16
C ARG A 28 -20.54 4.01 17.97
N GLN A 29 -20.99 4.18 16.72
CA GLN A 29 -22.34 4.67 16.45
C GLN A 29 -23.44 3.70 16.89
N ALA A 30 -23.13 2.41 17.07
CA ALA A 30 -24.07 1.40 17.56
C ALA A 30 -23.90 1.11 19.06
N ILE A 31 -22.66 1.12 19.58
CA ILE A 31 -22.34 0.79 20.98
C ILE A 31 -21.20 1.70 21.44
N GLY A 32 -21.42 2.50 22.49
CA GLY A 32 -20.39 3.36 23.08
C GLY A 32 -19.17 2.53 23.55
N LYS A 33 -17.98 2.89 23.08
CA LYS A 33 -16.70 2.24 23.46
C LYS A 33 -15.67 3.30 23.84
N PRO A 34 -14.73 2.99 24.75
CA PRO A 34 -13.63 3.90 25.06
C PRO A 34 -12.83 4.29 23.81
N TYR A 35 -12.34 5.53 23.79
CA TYR A 35 -11.47 6.07 22.74
C TYR A 35 -10.01 5.93 23.17
N PHE A 36 -9.22 5.21 22.38
CA PHE A 36 -7.80 5.04 22.62
C PHE A 36 -7.00 5.62 21.46
N GLU A 37 -6.06 6.49 21.79
CA GLU A 37 -5.01 6.94 20.89
C GLU A 37 -3.70 6.25 21.30
N TYR A 38 -2.90 5.85 20.32
CA TYR A 38 -1.56 5.36 20.59
C TYR A 38 -0.56 6.16 19.77
N TRP A 39 0.59 6.43 20.38
CA TRP A 39 1.72 7.09 19.73
C TRP A 39 2.96 6.21 19.87
N VAL A 40 3.79 6.23 18.85
CA VAL A 40 5.08 5.56 18.88
C VAL A 40 6.11 6.47 19.54
N SER A 41 6.98 5.90 20.36
CA SER A 41 8.11 6.61 20.97
C SER A 41 9.32 5.69 21.05
N LEU A 42 10.51 6.28 21.02
CA LEU A 42 11.75 5.55 21.17
C LEU A 42 11.99 5.25 22.66
N LEU A 43 12.33 3.99 22.95
CA LEU A 43 12.83 3.60 24.27
C LEU A 43 14.37 3.62 24.24
N PRO A 44 15.03 4.28 25.21
CA PRO A 44 16.47 4.19 25.38
C PRO A 44 16.99 2.75 25.40
N GLN A 45 17.98 2.45 24.56
CA GLN A 45 18.60 1.12 24.45
C GLN A 45 19.30 0.64 25.75
N LYS A 46 19.53 1.55 26.71
CA LYS A 46 20.10 1.24 28.03
C LYS A 46 19.17 0.42 28.93
N TYR A 47 17.88 0.34 28.60
CA TYR A 47 16.96 -0.50 29.35
C TYR A 47 17.23 -1.98 29.02
N VAL A 48 17.32 -2.82 30.04
CA VAL A 48 17.61 -4.25 29.88
C VAL A 48 16.42 -4.93 29.21
N HIS A 49 16.68 -5.64 28.12
CA HIS A 49 15.69 -6.48 27.46
C HIS A 49 15.74 -7.86 28.10
N ARG A 50 14.60 -8.39 28.53
CA ARG A 50 14.50 -9.76 29.08
C ARG A 50 13.57 -10.59 28.23
N VAL A 51 14.04 -11.76 27.79
CA VAL A 51 13.23 -12.74 27.06
C VAL A 51 12.70 -13.76 28.06
N HIS A 52 11.39 -13.98 28.05
CA HIS A 52 10.74 -15.05 28.81
C HIS A 52 10.48 -16.23 27.88
N LEU A 53 10.98 -17.41 28.26
CA LEU A 53 10.91 -18.63 27.47
C LEU A 53 9.68 -19.47 27.85
N PRO A 54 9.12 -20.28 26.92
CA PRO A 54 7.96 -21.12 27.21
C PRO A 54 8.16 -22.16 28.33
N ASN A 55 9.41 -22.50 28.64
CA ASN A 55 9.77 -23.39 29.75
C ASN A 55 9.78 -22.69 31.12
N GLY A 56 9.37 -21.42 31.19
CA GLY A 56 9.38 -20.61 32.41
C GLY A 56 10.74 -19.96 32.74
N GLY A 57 11.77 -20.20 31.92
CA GLY A 57 13.06 -19.53 32.03
C GLY A 57 12.98 -18.06 31.59
N ALA A 58 13.96 -17.27 32.03
CA ALA A 58 14.16 -15.91 31.54
C ALA A 58 15.64 -15.63 31.31
N GLU A 59 15.96 -14.95 30.23
CA GLU A 59 17.32 -14.57 29.84
C GLU A 59 17.40 -13.07 29.59
N ASP A 60 18.42 -12.43 30.16
CA ASP A 60 18.72 -11.02 29.89
C ASP A 60 19.49 -10.89 28.59
N ILE A 61 18.99 -10.06 27.68
CA ILE A 61 19.61 -9.75 26.40
C ILE A 61 20.42 -8.46 26.57
N PRO A 62 21.77 -8.53 26.42
CA PRO A 62 22.60 -7.34 26.55
C PRO A 62 22.31 -6.34 25.43
N THR A 63 22.51 -5.06 25.73
CA THR A 63 22.49 -3.97 24.75
C THR A 63 23.47 -4.29 23.60
N PRO A 64 23.11 -4.02 22.33
CA PRO A 64 24.02 -4.18 21.20
C PRO A 64 25.30 -3.36 21.41
N PRO A 65 26.50 -3.94 21.18
CA PRO A 65 27.76 -3.26 21.44
C PRO A 65 28.06 -2.14 20.43
N VAL A 66 27.47 -2.21 19.24
CA VAL A 66 27.64 -1.23 18.17
C VAL A 66 26.27 -0.63 17.88
N THR A 67 26.15 0.67 18.08
CA THR A 67 24.95 1.44 17.75
C THR A 67 25.29 2.56 16.79
N LYS A 68 24.30 2.99 16.01
CA LYS A 68 24.40 4.14 15.11
C LYS A 68 23.13 4.95 15.23
N GLU A 69 23.28 6.25 15.41
CA GLU A 69 22.15 7.18 15.32
C GLU A 69 21.84 7.45 13.86
N TYR A 70 20.56 7.37 13.53
CA TYR A 70 20.05 7.70 12.20
C TYR A 70 19.16 8.94 12.33
N PRO A 71 19.12 9.81 11.31
CA PRO A 71 18.19 10.91 11.30
C PRO A 71 16.76 10.39 11.36
N CYS A 72 15.92 11.09 12.12
CA CYS A 72 14.49 10.76 12.29
C CYS A 72 13.76 10.72 10.94
N GLN A 73 14.16 11.61 10.02
CA GLN A 73 13.60 11.69 8.67
C GLN A 73 14.65 11.29 7.64
N GLN A 74 14.23 10.44 6.70
CA GLN A 74 15.07 10.05 5.57
C GLN A 74 15.05 11.15 4.50
N PRO A 75 16.10 11.30 3.67
CA PRO A 75 16.11 12.27 2.58
C PRO A 75 14.95 12.01 1.61
N LEU A 76 14.27 13.08 1.18
CA LEU A 76 13.26 13.01 0.14
C LEU A 76 13.94 13.11 -1.22
N TYR A 77 13.77 12.09 -2.07
CA TYR A 77 14.38 12.07 -3.40
C TYR A 77 13.48 11.40 -4.44
N ASN A 78 13.50 11.98 -5.65
CA ASN A 78 13.01 11.32 -6.85
C ASN A 78 14.14 10.45 -7.46
N THR A 79 13.84 9.72 -8.51
CA THR A 79 14.87 8.95 -9.20
C THR A 79 15.91 9.89 -9.82
N GLU A 80 17.20 9.58 -9.69
CA GLU A 80 18.30 10.48 -10.13
C GLU A 80 18.36 10.60 -11.65
N ASN A 81 18.09 9.50 -12.36
CA ASN A 81 18.14 9.42 -13.82
C ASN A 81 16.77 9.04 -14.38
N PRO A 82 15.78 9.96 -14.40
CA PRO A 82 14.46 9.65 -14.92
C PRO A 82 14.51 9.46 -16.45
N VAL A 83 13.82 8.45 -16.95
CA VAL A 83 13.61 8.27 -18.38
C VAL A 83 12.40 9.08 -18.84
N SER A 84 12.41 9.51 -20.10
CA SER A 84 11.24 10.19 -20.66
C SER A 84 10.07 9.22 -20.76
N LEU A 85 8.92 9.59 -20.21
CA LEU A 85 7.72 8.76 -20.32
C LEU A 85 7.28 8.61 -21.79
N SER A 86 7.61 9.58 -22.65
CA SER A 86 7.34 9.53 -24.09
C SER A 86 8.27 8.62 -24.87
N SER A 87 9.45 8.26 -24.33
CA SER A 87 10.39 7.36 -25.03
C SER A 87 10.02 5.87 -24.85
N SER A 88 8.93 5.57 -24.14
CA SER A 88 8.53 4.21 -23.81
C SER A 88 7.75 3.50 -24.94
N GLY A 89 7.58 4.12 -26.12
CA GLY A 89 6.83 3.55 -27.25
C GLY A 89 5.39 4.08 -27.32
N PRO A 90 4.48 3.40 -28.06
CA PRO A 90 3.08 3.79 -28.12
C PRO A 90 2.47 3.86 -26.72
N LEU A 91 1.59 4.84 -26.51
CA LEU A 91 0.98 5.10 -25.22
C LEU A 91 -0.55 4.97 -25.32
N THR A 92 -1.15 4.34 -24.31
CA THR A 92 -2.59 4.13 -24.22
C THR A 92 -3.09 4.54 -22.84
N PRO A 93 -4.17 5.35 -22.76
CA PRO A 93 -4.83 5.64 -21.49
C PRO A 93 -5.41 4.37 -20.88
N ALA A 94 -4.95 3.99 -19.69
CA ALA A 94 -5.45 2.84 -18.96
C ALA A 94 -5.23 3.00 -17.45
N PRO A 95 -5.98 2.28 -16.59
CA PRO A 95 -5.73 2.27 -15.15
C PRO A 95 -4.31 1.78 -14.85
N LEU A 96 -3.58 2.50 -14.00
CA LEU A 96 -2.20 2.17 -13.60
C LEU A 96 -2.04 0.70 -13.16
N GLY A 97 -3.07 0.15 -12.53
CA GLY A 97 -3.11 -1.21 -12.02
C GLY A 97 -3.00 -2.32 -13.06
N PHE A 98 -3.15 -2.03 -14.36
CA PHE A 98 -3.02 -3.03 -15.44
C PHE A 98 -1.58 -3.50 -15.60
N VAL A 99 -0.62 -2.60 -15.39
CA VAL A 99 0.81 -2.88 -15.48
C VAL A 99 1.43 -2.99 -14.09
N VAL A 100 1.05 -2.07 -13.19
CA VAL A 100 1.68 -1.93 -11.88
C VAL A 100 0.91 -2.72 -10.84
N LEU A 101 1.61 -3.62 -10.16
CA LEU A 101 1.13 -4.32 -8.97
C LEU A 101 1.42 -3.47 -7.74
N ALA A 102 0.59 -3.57 -6.70
CA ALA A 102 0.84 -2.83 -5.48
C ALA A 102 0.34 -3.54 -4.22
N ARG A 103 0.92 -3.15 -3.09
CA ARG A 103 0.59 -3.63 -1.74
C ARG A 103 0.67 -2.45 -0.78
N SER A 104 -0.33 -2.32 0.09
CA SER A 104 -0.33 -1.31 1.14
C SER A 104 -0.55 -1.87 2.54
N GLY A 105 -0.30 -1.02 3.53
CA GLY A 105 -0.61 -1.30 4.92
C GLY A 105 -0.36 -0.12 5.84
N ASP A 106 -0.97 -0.20 7.01
CA ASP A 106 -0.81 0.74 8.10
C ASP A 106 0.45 0.49 8.92
N LYS A 107 0.99 1.57 9.49
CA LYS A 107 1.94 1.52 10.60
C LYS A 107 1.66 2.70 11.52
N SER A 108 0.77 2.52 12.50
CA SER A 108 0.33 3.65 13.33
C SER A 108 -0.47 4.67 12.55
N SER A 109 -0.15 5.95 12.72
CA SER A 109 -0.73 7.04 11.96
C SER A 109 -0.22 7.05 10.52
N ASP A 110 0.86 6.34 10.22
CA ASP A 110 1.45 6.29 8.89
C ASP A 110 0.82 5.19 8.02
N ALA A 111 0.83 5.40 6.70
CA ALA A 111 0.44 4.40 5.70
C ALA A 111 1.60 4.11 4.76
N ASN A 112 1.68 2.89 4.26
CA ASN A 112 2.70 2.41 3.33
C ASN A 112 2.02 2.00 2.01
N ALA A 113 2.63 2.34 0.87
CA ALA A 113 2.24 1.84 -0.45
C ALA A 113 3.46 1.47 -1.28
N GLY A 114 3.60 0.19 -1.59
CA GLY A 114 4.65 -0.34 -2.46
C GLY A 114 4.07 -0.67 -3.83
N PHE A 115 4.74 -0.20 -4.88
CA PHE A 115 4.39 -0.44 -6.27
C PHE A 115 5.52 -1.18 -6.96
N PHE A 116 5.21 -2.19 -7.76
CA PHE A 116 6.20 -3.03 -8.42
C PHE A 116 5.69 -3.57 -9.76
N VAL A 117 6.62 -3.95 -10.62
CA VAL A 117 6.35 -4.41 -11.99
C VAL A 117 6.86 -5.83 -12.18
N ARG A 118 6.25 -6.55 -13.14
CA ARG A 118 6.59 -7.95 -13.42
C ARG A 118 7.83 -8.07 -14.30
N HIS A 119 8.00 -7.13 -15.23
CA HIS A 119 9.07 -7.18 -16.23
C HIS A 119 10.17 -6.18 -15.88
N ASP A 120 11.41 -6.55 -16.24
CA ASP A 120 12.60 -5.72 -16.04
C ASP A 120 12.52 -4.39 -16.80
N ASP A 121 12.01 -4.41 -18.02
CA ASP A 121 11.96 -3.26 -18.92
C ASP A 121 10.93 -2.19 -18.47
N ASP A 122 10.03 -2.54 -17.55
CA ASP A 122 9.14 -1.60 -16.88
C ASP A 122 9.79 -0.84 -15.71
N TRP A 123 10.94 -1.29 -15.20
CA TRP A 123 11.51 -0.77 -13.96
C TRP A 123 11.85 0.72 -14.07
N ASP A 124 12.57 1.10 -15.13
CA ASP A 124 12.99 2.47 -15.35
C ASP A 124 11.79 3.40 -15.60
N TRP A 125 10.78 2.90 -16.31
CA TRP A 125 9.52 3.61 -16.50
C TRP A 125 8.79 3.82 -15.17
N LEU A 126 8.63 2.78 -14.34
CA LEU A 126 7.94 2.84 -13.05
C LEU A 126 8.58 3.88 -12.12
N ARG A 127 9.91 3.81 -11.94
CA ARG A 127 10.63 4.71 -11.03
C ARG A 127 10.63 6.16 -11.52
N SER A 128 10.48 6.38 -12.82
CA SER A 128 10.39 7.71 -13.44
C SER A 128 8.97 8.27 -13.35
N LEU A 129 7.95 7.43 -13.56
CA LEU A 129 6.54 7.80 -13.44
C LEU A 129 6.19 8.13 -11.99
N LEU A 130 6.51 7.25 -11.05
CA LEU A 130 6.16 7.39 -9.64
C LEU A 130 7.14 8.32 -8.92
N SER A 131 7.09 9.59 -9.27
CA SER A 131 7.71 10.68 -8.52
C SER A 131 6.87 11.07 -7.30
N LEU A 132 7.45 11.84 -6.39
CA LEU A 132 6.72 12.43 -5.25
C LEU A 132 5.53 13.26 -5.72
N ASP A 133 5.70 14.05 -6.79
CA ASP A 133 4.61 14.90 -7.29
C ASP A 133 3.53 14.08 -7.99
N LYS A 134 3.92 13.01 -8.70
CA LYS A 134 2.93 12.08 -9.27
C LYS A 134 2.13 11.37 -8.20
N ILE A 135 2.75 10.96 -7.10
CA ILE A 135 2.04 10.33 -5.98
C ILE A 135 1.09 11.31 -5.30
N LYS A 136 1.48 12.59 -5.11
CA LYS A 136 0.57 13.62 -4.61
C LYS A 136 -0.62 13.83 -5.55
N GLU A 137 -0.38 13.83 -6.86
CA GLU A 137 -1.44 13.89 -7.89
C GLU A 137 -2.39 12.68 -7.77
N LEU A 138 -1.84 11.47 -7.67
CA LEU A 138 -2.60 10.22 -7.55
C LEU A 138 -3.43 10.13 -6.27
N LEU A 139 -2.92 10.65 -5.15
CA LEU A 139 -3.70 10.79 -3.91
C LEU A 139 -4.81 11.83 -4.02
N SER A 140 -4.68 12.79 -4.93
CA SER A 140 -5.67 13.84 -5.16
C SER A 140 -6.06 14.53 -3.84
N ARG A 141 -7.36 14.52 -3.49
CA ARG A 141 -7.92 15.17 -2.29
C ARG A 141 -7.45 14.53 -0.97
N ASP A 142 -6.96 13.29 -1.01
CA ASP A 142 -6.48 12.61 0.20
C ASP A 142 -5.09 13.10 0.63
N TYR A 143 -4.38 13.82 -0.24
CA TYR A 143 -3.14 14.49 0.11
C TYR A 143 -3.39 15.83 0.81
N VAL A 144 -3.10 15.86 2.11
CA VAL A 144 -3.34 17.03 2.98
C VAL A 144 -2.05 17.78 3.35
N GLY A 145 -1.00 17.68 2.52
CA GLY A 145 0.27 18.38 2.74
C GLY A 145 1.22 17.73 3.74
N LYS A 146 0.95 16.50 4.17
CA LYS A 146 1.83 15.74 5.07
C LYS A 146 3.04 15.17 4.31
N PRO A 147 4.20 14.96 4.97
CA PRO A 147 5.37 14.39 4.33
C PRO A 147 5.12 13.01 3.72
N ILE A 148 5.78 12.74 2.58
CA ILE A 148 5.78 11.44 1.91
C ILE A 148 7.23 11.04 1.67
N ASP A 149 7.68 9.98 2.33
CA ASP A 149 9.01 9.43 2.08
C ASP A 149 8.95 8.47 0.89
N ARG A 150 9.96 8.48 0.02
CA ARG A 150 10.05 7.65 -1.18
C ARG A 150 11.31 6.79 -1.14
N PHE A 151 11.16 5.50 -1.42
CA PHE A 151 12.25 4.53 -1.44
C PHE A 151 12.21 3.71 -2.73
N GLN A 152 13.38 3.45 -3.31
CA GLN A 152 13.52 2.54 -4.45
C GLN A 152 14.18 1.26 -3.96
N ASN A 153 13.65 0.11 -4.37
CA ASN A 153 14.24 -1.21 -4.15
C ASN A 153 14.44 -1.89 -5.51
N PRO A 154 15.61 -1.71 -6.15
CA PRO A 154 15.89 -2.23 -7.49
C PRO A 154 15.79 -3.76 -7.58
N GLU A 155 16.23 -4.48 -6.55
CA GLU A 155 16.28 -5.96 -6.53
C GLU A 155 14.91 -6.63 -6.69
N ILE A 156 13.85 -5.92 -6.28
CA ILE A 156 12.45 -6.37 -6.45
C ILE A 156 11.64 -5.43 -7.34
N ARG A 157 12.32 -4.50 -8.05
CA ARG A 157 11.73 -3.52 -8.96
C ARG A 157 10.56 -2.76 -8.34
N ALA A 158 10.73 -2.33 -7.09
CA ALA A 158 9.68 -1.69 -6.32
C ALA A 158 10.01 -0.23 -6.00
N VAL A 159 8.99 0.62 -6.07
CA VAL A 159 9.00 1.97 -5.51
C VAL A 159 8.02 2.00 -4.34
N HIS A 160 8.52 2.36 -3.16
CA HIS A 160 7.78 2.34 -1.92
C HIS A 160 7.60 3.76 -1.39
N PHE A 161 6.40 4.05 -0.89
CA PHE A 161 6.04 5.33 -0.31
C PHE A 161 5.53 5.15 1.11
N LEU A 162 6.02 5.98 2.03
CA LEU A 162 5.54 6.09 3.39
C LEU A 162 4.85 7.45 3.56
N PHE A 163 3.54 7.42 3.75
CA PHE A 163 2.71 8.60 3.96
C PHE A 163 2.60 8.88 5.44
N ARG A 164 3.22 9.97 5.89
CA ARG A 164 3.23 10.35 7.31
C ARG A 164 1.87 10.87 7.75
N ASP A 165 1.40 10.44 8.91
CA ASP A 165 0.11 10.82 9.51
C ASP A 165 -1.10 10.68 8.55
N HIS A 166 -1.03 9.79 7.57
CA HIS A 166 -2.10 9.62 6.59
C HIS A 166 -3.40 9.09 7.22
N LEU A 167 -3.27 8.29 8.26
CA LEU A 167 -4.34 7.63 9.00
C LEU A 167 -4.75 8.40 10.27
N ASP A 168 -4.51 9.72 10.31
CA ASP A 168 -4.80 10.58 11.47
C ASP A 168 -4.05 10.08 12.72
N ARG A 169 -4.75 9.62 13.76
CA ARG A 169 -4.18 9.07 15.00
C ARG A 169 -4.11 7.53 14.99
N GLY A 170 -4.15 6.93 13.80
CA GLY A 170 -4.13 5.47 13.59
C GLY A 170 -5.51 4.81 13.72
N TYR A 171 -5.55 3.49 13.54
CA TYR A 171 -6.79 2.71 13.38
C TYR A 171 -7.90 2.99 14.41
N ASN A 172 -7.55 3.08 15.70
CA ASN A 172 -8.53 3.28 16.79
C ASN A 172 -9.15 4.69 16.80
N ALA A 173 -8.51 5.62 16.10
CA ALA A 173 -8.71 7.05 16.24
C ALA A 173 -8.93 7.74 14.88
N CYS A 174 -8.91 6.99 13.77
CA CYS A 174 -9.08 7.47 12.40
C CYS A 174 -10.57 7.65 12.06
N GLY A 175 -10.93 8.82 11.52
CA GLY A 175 -12.28 9.10 11.02
C GLY A 175 -12.48 8.82 9.53
N LYS A 176 -11.44 8.37 8.81
CA LYS A 176 -11.52 8.08 7.37
C LYS A 176 -12.11 6.70 7.11
N LEU A 177 -12.63 6.51 5.89
CA LEU A 177 -13.15 5.22 5.44
C LEU A 177 -12.07 4.12 5.45
N ASP A 178 -10.85 4.44 5.00
CA ASP A 178 -9.71 3.54 5.05
C ASP A 178 -8.85 3.81 6.29
N SER A 179 -9.21 3.21 7.42
CA SER A 179 -8.48 3.35 8.69
C SER A 179 -7.25 2.44 8.81
N LEU A 180 -7.02 1.56 7.84
CA LEU A 180 -5.95 0.56 7.84
C LEU A 180 -4.97 0.75 6.66
N GLY A 181 -5.15 1.79 5.86
CA GLY A 181 -4.36 2.04 4.65
C GLY A 181 -4.40 0.89 3.65
N LYS A 182 -5.46 0.07 3.63
CA LYS A 182 -5.54 -1.11 2.74
C LYS A 182 -5.96 -0.73 1.33
N ASN A 183 -6.72 0.35 1.19
CA ASN A 183 -7.31 0.78 -0.07
C ASN A 183 -6.42 1.77 -0.84
N ILE A 184 -5.48 2.45 -0.16
CA ILE A 184 -4.64 3.51 -0.75
C ILE A 184 -3.94 3.08 -2.05
N CYS A 185 -3.45 1.85 -2.14
CA CYS A 185 -2.82 1.33 -3.36
C CYS A 185 -3.84 1.15 -4.49
N GLU A 186 -4.99 0.53 -4.22
CA GLU A 186 -6.01 0.29 -5.23
C GLU A 186 -6.65 1.60 -5.70
N TYR A 187 -6.85 2.56 -4.80
CA TYR A 187 -7.27 3.92 -5.15
C TYR A 187 -6.35 4.58 -6.17
N MET A 188 -5.03 4.46 -6.00
CA MET A 188 -4.07 4.97 -6.98
C MET A 188 -4.01 4.13 -8.25
N ARG A 189 -4.16 2.80 -8.15
CA ARG A 189 -4.11 1.88 -9.29
C ARG A 189 -5.28 2.04 -10.26
N VAL A 190 -6.46 2.42 -9.77
CA VAL A 190 -7.63 2.68 -10.65
C VAL A 190 -7.54 4.02 -11.37
N SER A 191 -6.60 4.90 -10.99
CA SER A 191 -6.40 6.17 -11.67
C SER A 191 -5.88 5.95 -13.08
N TYR A 192 -6.53 6.58 -14.06
CA TYR A 192 -6.12 6.50 -15.46
C TYR A 192 -4.80 7.22 -15.66
N GLN A 193 -3.85 6.51 -16.26
CA GLN A 193 -2.56 7.03 -16.64
C GLN A 193 -2.31 6.74 -18.11
N ILE A 194 -1.43 7.54 -18.71
CA ILE A 194 -0.93 7.26 -20.04
C ILE A 194 0.14 6.16 -19.88
N LEU A 195 -0.24 4.92 -20.15
CA LEU A 195 0.62 3.74 -19.97
C LEU A 195 1.27 3.34 -21.29
N ARG A 196 2.41 2.65 -21.20
CA ARG A 196 3.01 1.97 -22.35
C ARG A 196 2.04 0.94 -22.90
N THR A 197 1.77 1.00 -24.21
CA THR A 197 0.97 -0.02 -24.88
C THR A 197 1.81 -1.28 -25.01
N TRP A 198 1.43 -2.32 -24.27
CA TRP A 198 1.91 -3.66 -24.54
C TRP A 198 1.07 -4.23 -25.68
N ALA A 199 1.71 -4.68 -26.75
CA ALA A 199 1.01 -5.45 -27.79
C ALA A 199 0.31 -6.71 -27.22
N ASP A 200 0.72 -7.15 -26.03
CA ASP A 200 0.23 -8.37 -25.35
C ASP A 200 -0.78 -8.10 -24.22
N ILE A 201 -1.11 -6.84 -23.91
CA ILE A 201 -2.30 -6.58 -23.08
C ILE A 201 -3.51 -6.65 -24.01
N ASP A 202 -4.03 -7.87 -24.19
CA ASP A 202 -5.36 -8.06 -24.77
C ASP A 202 -6.38 -7.54 -23.76
N ILE A 203 -6.71 -6.25 -23.89
CA ILE A 203 -7.70 -5.56 -23.05
C ILE A 203 -9.14 -6.02 -23.35
N GLY A 204 -9.34 -7.05 -24.18
CA GLY A 204 -10.67 -7.62 -24.44
C GLY A 204 -11.66 -6.61 -25.02
N VAL A 205 -11.19 -5.53 -25.65
CA VAL A 205 -12.05 -4.42 -26.12
C VAL A 205 -12.71 -4.70 -27.46
N ASN A 206 -12.63 -5.94 -27.97
CA ASN A 206 -13.37 -6.31 -29.18
C ASN A 206 -14.86 -6.51 -28.84
N SER A 207 -15.61 -5.40 -28.95
CA SER A 207 -17.05 -5.31 -29.19
C SER A 207 -17.93 -6.38 -28.50
N MET A 208 -18.51 -6.04 -27.34
CA MET A 208 -19.63 -6.81 -26.78
C MET A 208 -20.98 -6.09 -26.96
N PRO A 209 -22.05 -6.83 -27.30
CA PRO A 209 -23.42 -6.31 -27.35
C PRO A 209 -23.95 -5.99 -25.95
N ALA A 210 -24.97 -5.14 -25.89
CA ALA A 210 -25.42 -4.35 -24.74
C ALA A 210 -25.91 -5.11 -23.49
N ASP A 211 -25.92 -6.45 -23.49
CA ASP A 211 -26.68 -7.23 -22.52
C ASP A 211 -25.79 -8.31 -21.87
N GLY A 212 -25.09 -7.98 -20.78
CA GLY A 212 -24.37 -8.99 -19.98
C GLY A 212 -23.55 -8.42 -18.82
N MET A 213 -23.87 -8.84 -17.59
CA MET A 213 -23.17 -8.44 -16.37
C MET A 213 -21.68 -8.82 -16.39
N CYS A 214 -20.82 -7.85 -16.07
CA CYS A 214 -19.37 -8.02 -16.01
C CYS A 214 -18.94 -8.85 -14.78
N SER A 215 -18.20 -9.93 -15.01
CA SER A 215 -17.23 -10.44 -14.04
C SER A 215 -15.85 -9.93 -14.45
N MET A 216 -15.21 -9.10 -13.62
CA MET A 216 -13.82 -8.69 -13.85
C MET A 216 -12.89 -9.84 -13.49
N GLY A 217 -12.72 -10.76 -14.44
CA GLY A 217 -11.66 -11.76 -14.44
C GLY A 217 -10.69 -11.48 -15.57
N THR A 218 -9.45 -11.12 -15.26
CA THR A 218 -8.36 -11.08 -16.23
C THR A 218 -8.07 -12.52 -16.66
N GLN A 219 -8.63 -12.99 -17.78
CA GLN A 219 -8.29 -14.30 -18.33
C GLN A 219 -6.95 -14.20 -19.06
N TYR A 220 -5.95 -14.89 -18.52
CA TYR A 220 -4.63 -15.07 -19.12
C TYR A 220 -4.68 -16.24 -20.11
N ARG A 221 -4.45 -15.97 -21.40
CA ARG A 221 -4.03 -17.00 -22.36
C ARG A 221 -2.51 -16.99 -22.42
N GLY A 222 -1.88 -17.91 -21.70
CA GLY A 222 -0.43 -18.10 -21.78
C GLY A 222 -0.04 -18.77 -23.10
N PRO A 223 1.19 -18.54 -23.60
CA PRO A 223 1.77 -19.36 -24.64
C PRO A 223 2.44 -20.57 -23.97
N TYR A 224 1.68 -21.64 -23.78
CA TYR A 224 2.27 -22.97 -23.59
C TYR A 224 2.22 -23.69 -24.93
N HIS A 225 3.41 -23.92 -25.50
CA HIS A 225 3.68 -25.15 -26.23
C HIS A 225 3.77 -26.30 -25.22
#